data_AF-A0A7W5A178-F1
#
_entry.id   AF-A0A7W5A178-F1
#
_cell.length_a   1.000
_cell.length_b   1.000
_cell.length_c   1.000
_cell.angle_alpha   90.00
_cell.angle_beta   90.00
_cell.angle_gamma   90.00
#
_symmetry.space_group_name_H-M   'P 1'
#
loop_
_entity.id
_entity.type
_entity.pdbx_description
1 polymer ?
#
loop_
_entity_poly.entity_id
_entity_poly.type
_entity_poly.pdbx_seq_one_letter_code
_entity_poly.pdbx_strand_id
1 'polypeptide(L)' 'MSDRDVSTEQNEPKEPEWKRKQRLARIFGDALPETTSDEREPSAESGESASDRWLKSQVPPHHGG' A
#
# COMPACT_ATOMS: atom_id res chain seq x y z
N MET A 1 6.11 20.04 22.79
CA MET A 1 6.29 19.09 21.69
C MET A 1 5.00 18.29 21.63
N SER A 2 4.13 18.57 20.66
CA SER A 2 2.81 17.92 20.59
C SER A 2 2.95 16.56 19.91
N ASP A 3 2.70 15.50 20.66
CA ASP A 3 2.49 14.16 20.16
C ASP A 3 1.31 14.16 19.18
N ARG A 4 1.61 13.90 17.90
CA ARG A 4 0.61 13.78 16.86
C ARG A 4 0.14 12.33 16.85
N ASP A 5 -0.93 12.08 17.60
CA ASP A 5 -1.75 10.88 17.50
C ASP A 5 -2.32 10.80 16.07
N VAL A 6 -1.71 9.96 15.23
CA VAL A 6 -2.25 9.54 13.93
C VAL A 6 -2.40 8.03 14.02
N SER A 7 -3.50 7.59 14.62
CA SER A 7 -3.99 6.22 14.55
C SER A 7 -5.50 6.25 14.41
N THR A 8 -5.98 6.79 13.29
CA THR A 8 -7.42 6.77 12.96
C THR A 8 -7.63 6.67 11.46
N GLU A 9 -7.21 5.58 10.82
CA GLU A 9 -7.70 5.25 9.47
C GLU A 9 -7.73 3.74 9.25
N GLN A 10 -8.50 3.00 10.04
CA GLN A 10 -8.77 1.60 9.75
C GLN A 10 -10.20 1.24 10.17
N ASN A 11 -11.21 1.73 9.43
CA ASN A 11 -12.51 1.06 9.15
C ASN A 11 -13.50 2.03 8.45
N GLU A 12 -13.09 2.72 7.38
CA GLU A 12 -14.07 3.41 6.54
C GLU A 12 -14.65 2.38 5.56
N PRO A 13 -15.99 2.26 5.42
CA PRO A 13 -16.58 1.33 4.48
C PRO A 13 -16.06 1.64 3.07
N LYS A 14 -15.43 0.65 2.42
CA LYS A 14 -14.96 0.77 1.03
C LYS A 14 -16.11 1.28 0.19
N GLU A 15 -15.96 2.49 -0.33
CA GLU A 15 -16.96 3.08 -1.18
C GLU A 15 -17.22 2.19 -2.40
N PRO A 16 -18.45 2.16 -2.91
CA PRO A 16 -18.77 1.33 -4.07
C PRO A 16 -17.94 1.74 -5.29
N GLU A 17 -17.50 0.74 -6.06
CA GLU A 17 -16.57 0.90 -7.20
C GLU A 17 -16.99 1.99 -8.20
N TRP A 18 -18.29 2.15 -8.47
CA TRP A 18 -18.79 3.18 -9.38
C TRP A 18 -18.47 4.61 -8.90
N LYS A 19 -18.53 4.84 -7.58
CA LYS A 19 -18.27 6.14 -6.97
C LYS A 19 -16.77 6.46 -7.00
N ARG A 20 -15.94 5.44 -6.76
CA ARG A 20 -14.48 5.53 -6.91
C ARG A 20 -14.08 5.87 -8.35
N LYS A 21 -14.65 5.16 -9.34
CA LYS A 21 -14.43 5.45 -10.76
C LYS A 21 -14.86 6.86 -11.16
N GLN A 22 -16.02 7.33 -10.70
CA GLN A 22 -16.51 8.68 -10.99
C GLN A 22 -15.58 9.78 -10.45
N ARG A 23 -15.04 9.62 -9.23
CA ARG A 23 -14.05 10.57 -8.68
C ARG A 23 -12.74 10.58 -9.46
N LEU A 24 -12.24 9.42 -9.85
CA LEU A 24 -11.03 9.32 -10.66
C LEU A 24 -11.26 9.98 -12.03
N ALA A 25 -12.39 9.73 -12.67
CA ALA A 25 -12.73 10.35 -13.95
C ALA A 25 -12.85 11.88 -13.89
N ARG A 26 -13.28 12.43 -12.74
CA ARG A 26 -13.31 13.88 -12.54
C ARG A 26 -11.91 14.53 -12.56
N ILE A 27 -10.88 13.79 -12.16
CA ILE A 27 -9.49 14.29 -12.07
C ILE A 27 -8.70 13.91 -13.33
N PHE A 28 -8.85 12.67 -13.79
CA PHE A 28 -8.02 12.08 -14.85
C PHE A 28 -8.74 11.93 -16.19
N GLY A 29 -10.07 12.15 -16.25
CA GLY A 29 -10.90 11.83 -17.41
C GLY A 29 -11.31 10.36 -17.46
N ASP A 30 -12.08 9.98 -18.49
CA ASP A 30 -12.64 8.63 -18.60
C ASP A 30 -11.60 7.55 -18.95
N ALA A 31 -10.44 7.96 -19.47
CA ALA A 31 -9.31 7.08 -19.70
C ALA A 31 -8.42 7.03 -18.45
N LEU A 32 -8.43 5.90 -17.74
CA LEU A 32 -7.46 5.65 -16.68
C LEU A 32 -6.14 5.16 -17.30
N PRO A 33 -4.98 5.53 -16.72
CA PRO A 33 -3.73 4.92 -17.12
C PRO A 33 -3.78 3.42 -16.84
N GLU A 34 -3.36 2.63 -17.82
CA GLU A 34 -3.16 1.19 -17.64
C GLU A 34 -1.91 0.99 -16.78
N THR A 35 -2.04 0.26 -15.68
CA THR A 35 -0.92 -0.17 -14.85
C THR A 35 -0.37 -1.48 -15.41
N THR A 36 0.95 -1.55 -15.62
CA THR A 36 1.60 -2.76 -16.08
C THR A 36 1.63 -3.83 -14.99
N SER A 37 1.93 -5.08 -15.35
CA SER A 37 1.92 -6.15 -14.35
C SER A 37 3.07 -6.06 -13.35
N ASP A 38 4.17 -5.41 -13.70
CA ASP A 38 5.35 -5.22 -12.85
C ASP A 38 5.16 -4.15 -11.77
N GLU A 39 4.28 -3.17 -11.98
CA GLU A 39 3.91 -2.16 -10.97
C GLU A 39 2.90 -2.69 -9.94
N ARG A 40 2.25 -3.82 -10.23
CA ARG A 40 1.28 -4.46 -9.33
C ARG A 40 2.02 -5.44 -8.44
N GLU A 41 2.08 -5.14 -7.14
CA GLU A 41 2.51 -6.12 -6.16
C GLU A 41 1.58 -7.34 -6.22
N PRO A 42 2.10 -8.58 -6.28
CA PRO A 42 1.29 -9.77 -6.12
C PRO A 42 0.51 -9.66 -4.80
N SER A 43 -0.78 -9.99 -4.82
CA SER A 43 -1.64 -9.92 -3.64
C SER A 43 -0.94 -10.62 -2.48
N ALA A 44 -0.60 -9.86 -1.43
CA ALA A 44 0.08 -10.38 -0.26
C ALA A 44 -0.86 -11.35 0.47
N GLU A 45 -0.80 -12.62 0.10
CA GLU A 45 -1.34 -13.70 0.90
C GLU A 45 -0.68 -13.61 2.28
N SER A 46 -1.47 -13.65 3.36
CA SER A 46 -1.12 -13.28 4.74
C SER A 46 0.04 -14.06 5.38
N GLY A 47 1.24 -13.93 4.82
CA GLY A 47 2.48 -14.54 5.25
C GLY A 47 3.65 -13.58 5.00
N GLU A 48 4.76 -13.81 5.71
CA GLU A 48 5.98 -13.05 5.52
C GLU A 48 6.44 -13.17 4.05
N SER A 49 6.51 -12.03 3.36
CA SER A 49 6.85 -11.97 1.94
C SER A 49 8.29 -12.45 1.71
N ALA A 50 8.60 -12.94 0.50
CA ALA A 50 9.98 -13.28 0.14
C ALA A 50 10.91 -12.07 0.28
N SER A 51 10.39 -10.87 0.00
CA SER A 51 11.06 -9.59 0.15
C SER A 51 11.41 -9.29 1.61
N ASP A 52 10.49 -9.51 2.54
CA ASP A 52 10.72 -9.31 3.99
C ASP A 52 11.79 -10.26 4.52
N ARG A 53 11.77 -11.53 4.09
CA ARG A 53 12.80 -12.52 4.47
C ARG A 53 14.18 -12.11 3.99
N TRP A 54 14.27 -11.67 2.74
CA TRP A 54 15.52 -11.17 2.18
C TRP A 54 16.02 -9.96 2.97
N LEU A 55 15.17 -8.98 3.26
CA LEU A 55 15.55 -7.78 4.00
C LEU A 55 16.08 -8.09 5.41
N LYS A 56 15.41 -9.00 6.14
CA LYS A 56 15.85 -9.44 7.48
C LYS A 56 17.18 -10.17 7.47
N SER A 57 17.52 -10.85 6.37
CA SER A 57 18.82 -11.50 6.21
C SER A 57 19.98 -10.52 6.00
N GLN A 58 19.68 -9.26 5.66
CA GLN A 58 20.69 -8.22 5.38
C GLN A 58 21.10 -7.42 6.63
N VAL A 59 20.65 -7.80 7.83
CA VAL A 59 21.00 -7.08 9.07
C VAL A 59 22.49 -7.31 9.40
N PRO A 60 23.32 -6.23 9.47
CA PRO A 60 24.73 -6.37 9.83
C PRO A 60 24.93 -6.89 11.26
N PRO A 61 26.00 -7.65 11.54
CA PRO A 61 26.20 -8.32 12.84
C PRO A 61 26.40 -7.38 14.03
N HIS A 62 26.69 -6.10 13.79
CA HIS A 62 26.87 -5.09 14.83
C HIS A 62 25.58 -4.34 15.18
N HIS A 63 24.45 -4.74 14.61
CA HIS A 63 23.15 -4.12 14.87
C HIS A 63 22.47 -4.80 16.07
N GLY A 64 22.99 -4.51 17.27
CA GLY A 64 22.49 -5.10 18.51
C GLY A 64 23.44 -4.90 19.68
N GLY A 65 24.05 -3.71 19.78
CA GLY A 65 24.75 -3.30 21.00
C GLY A 65 23.78 -3.11 22.16
#